data_AF-A0A9P5YFE2-F1
#
_entry.id   AF-A0A9P5YFE2-F1
#
_cell.length_a   1.000
_cell.length_b   1.000
_cell.length_c   1.000
_cell.angle_alpha   90.00
_cell.angle_beta   90.00
_cell.angle_gamma   90.00
#
_symmetry.space_group_name_H-M   'P 1'
#
loop_
_entity.id
_entity.type
_entity.pdbx_description
1 polymer ?
#
loop_
_entity_poly.entity_id
_entity_poly.type
_entity_poly.pdbx_seq_one_letter_code
_entity_poly.pdbx_strand_id
1 'polypeptide(L)'
;MRPEPSPMQSEPFENLKVNWEAFIESLMTEWKTNNLIAVLLLSAILTTLQIDGVSNDPVARSSALASLVCGLMGLLYGCMYTIRFGTMRKGYKAIQWAEEAQQTKTQIFWNVWVFLAMPAVWLCWSIILFVTSILVYVWQTGSDHGHVLQLSPTMALGPRVAVTGLFGLGMLYFILIIFTLRRYGDIADEKWKKR
;
A
#
# COMPACT_ATOMS: atom_id res chain seq x y z
N MET A 1 53.12 -0.77 -21.32
CA MET A 1 52.16 -1.88 -21.09
C MET A 1 50.87 -1.27 -20.57
N ARG A 2 49.78 -1.48 -21.31
CA ARG A 2 48.42 -1.05 -20.98
C ARG A 2 47.93 -1.92 -19.80
N PRO A 3 47.27 -1.36 -18.77
CA PRO A 3 46.78 -2.17 -17.67
C PRO A 3 45.74 -3.18 -18.19
N GLU A 4 45.92 -4.45 -17.86
CA GLU A 4 44.90 -5.46 -18.10
C GLU A 4 43.62 -5.11 -17.32
N PRO A 5 42.44 -5.17 -17.94
CA PRO A 5 41.19 -5.09 -17.18
C PRO A 5 41.08 -6.33 -16.28
N SER A 6 40.83 -6.11 -14.99
CA SER A 6 40.78 -7.13 -13.95
C SER A 6 39.77 -8.25 -14.26
N PRO A 7 40.08 -9.55 -14.09
CA PRO A 7 39.25 -10.66 -14.60
C PRO A 7 38.07 -11.07 -13.68
N MET A 8 37.63 -10.25 -12.73
CA MET A 8 36.70 -10.69 -11.67
C MET A 8 35.54 -9.74 -11.38
N GLN A 9 34.91 -9.17 -12.42
CA GLN A 9 33.48 -8.90 -12.35
C GLN A 9 32.75 -10.20 -12.74
N SER A 10 32.54 -11.08 -11.75
CA SER A 10 32.02 -12.43 -11.98
C SER A 10 30.63 -12.38 -12.64
N GLU A 11 30.42 -13.08 -13.77
CA GLU A 11 29.11 -13.21 -14.46
C GLU A 11 27.89 -13.32 -13.52
N PRO A 12 27.92 -14.09 -12.41
CA PRO A 12 26.81 -14.17 -11.47
C PRO A 12 26.38 -12.82 -10.87
N PHE A 13 27.31 -11.89 -10.67
CA PHE A 13 27.02 -10.57 -10.12
C PHE A 13 26.30 -9.66 -11.13
N GLU A 14 26.74 -9.67 -12.39
CA GLU A 14 26.06 -8.90 -13.45
C GLU A 14 24.66 -9.47 -13.72
N ASN A 15 24.50 -10.79 -13.73
CA ASN A 15 23.19 -11.43 -13.84
C ASN A 15 22.26 -11.07 -12.66
N LEU A 16 22.78 -11.08 -11.43
CA LEU A 16 22.02 -10.65 -10.25
C LEU A 16 21.59 -9.19 -10.35
N LYS A 17 22.47 -8.31 -10.80
CA LYS A 17 22.19 -6.89 -10.97
C LYS A 17 21.10 -6.64 -12.02
N VAL A 18 21.19 -7.29 -13.18
CA VAL A 18 20.17 -7.17 -14.25
C VAL A 18 18.81 -7.66 -13.76
N ASN A 19 18.76 -8.82 -13.10
CA ASN A 19 17.52 -9.36 -12.55
C ASN A 19 16.92 -8.45 -11.46
N TRP A 20 17.77 -7.86 -10.62
CA TRP A 20 17.35 -6.92 -9.59
C TRP A 20 16.78 -5.62 -10.19
N GLU A 21 17.46 -5.05 -11.19
CA GLU A 21 16.99 -3.84 -11.86
C GLU A 21 15.62 -4.08 -12.51
N ALA A 22 15.43 -5.21 -13.20
CA ALA A 22 14.15 -5.61 -13.79
C ALA A 22 13.06 -5.83 -12.72
N PHE A 23 13.39 -6.46 -11.59
CA PHE A 23 12.44 -6.66 -10.49
C PHE A 23 11.96 -5.33 -9.89
N ILE A 24 12.89 -4.43 -9.58
CA ILE A 24 12.56 -3.09 -9.06
C ILE A 24 11.76 -2.28 -10.07
N GLU A 25 12.08 -2.39 -11.36
CA GLU A 25 11.32 -1.74 -12.42
C GLU A 25 9.87 -2.26 -12.52
N SER A 26 9.66 -3.58 -12.39
CA SER A 26 8.33 -4.17 -12.30
C SER A 26 7.55 -3.62 -11.11
N LEU A 27 8.13 -3.68 -9.91
CA LEU A 27 7.49 -3.19 -8.68
C LEU A 27 7.14 -1.70 -8.75
N MET A 28 8.04 -0.86 -9.26
CA MET A 28 7.77 0.56 -9.43
C MET A 28 6.63 0.80 -10.42
N THR A 29 6.55 0.02 -11.49
CA THR A 29 5.48 0.12 -12.49
C THR A 29 4.14 -0.30 -11.89
N GLU A 30 4.13 -1.40 -11.14
CA GLU A 30 2.95 -1.88 -10.41
C GLU A 30 2.46 -0.84 -9.39
N TRP A 31 3.33 -0.29 -8.55
CA TRP A 31 2.93 0.70 -7.55
C TRP A 31 2.46 2.02 -8.16
N LYS A 32 3.06 2.47 -9.27
CA LYS A 32 2.56 3.64 -10.01
C LYS A 32 1.16 3.40 -10.54
N THR A 33 0.93 2.23 -11.12
CA THR A 33 -0.40 1.81 -11.60
C THR A 33 -1.39 1.75 -10.43
N ASN A 34 -0.99 1.17 -9.30
CA ASN A 34 -1.81 1.10 -8.08
C ASN A 34 -2.17 2.50 -7.56
N ASN A 35 -1.23 3.45 -7.57
CA ASN A 35 -1.48 4.84 -7.18
C ASN A 35 -2.46 5.53 -8.13
N LEU A 36 -2.33 5.31 -9.44
CA LEU A 36 -3.25 5.85 -10.43
C LEU A 36 -4.68 5.35 -10.15
N ILE A 37 -4.83 4.03 -9.94
CA ILE A 37 -6.13 3.42 -9.60
C ILE A 37 -6.65 3.99 -8.28
N ALA A 38 -5.81 4.15 -7.27
CA ALA A 38 -6.21 4.71 -5.98
C ALA A 38 -6.74 6.15 -6.12
N VAL A 39 -6.09 7.02 -6.90
CA VAL A 39 -6.57 8.39 -7.15
C VAL A 39 -7.92 8.40 -7.86
N LEU A 40 -8.08 7.55 -8.88
CA LEU A 40 -9.35 7.41 -9.60
C LEU A 40 -10.46 6.90 -8.67
N LEU A 41 -10.15 5.88 -7.87
CA LEU A 41 -11.08 5.30 -6.90
C LEU A 41 -11.50 6.32 -5.83
N LEU A 42 -10.56 7.06 -5.25
CA LEU A 42 -10.85 8.12 -4.28
C LEU A 42 -11.77 9.20 -4.87
N SER A 43 -11.54 9.58 -6.13
CA SER A 43 -12.40 10.54 -6.84
C SER A 43 -13.82 9.99 -7.02
N ALA A 44 -13.95 8.72 -7.38
CA ALA A 44 -15.25 8.05 -7.48
C ALA A 44 -15.96 7.99 -6.13
N ILE A 45 -15.25 7.60 -5.05
CA ILE A 45 -15.80 7.53 -3.69
C ILE A 45 -16.33 8.89 -3.24
N LEU A 46 -15.54 9.96 -3.40
CA LEU A 46 -15.95 11.31 -3.04
C LEU A 46 -17.19 11.76 -3.81
N THR A 47 -17.29 11.41 -5.10
CA THR A 47 -18.45 11.72 -5.93
C THR A 47 -19.68 10.94 -5.47
N THR A 48 -19.54 9.66 -5.17
CA THR A 48 -20.65 8.82 -4.65
C THR A 48 -21.14 9.30 -3.30
N LEU A 49 -20.25 9.78 -2.42
CA LEU A 49 -20.62 10.35 -1.12
C LEU A 49 -21.45 11.64 -1.24
N GLN A 50 -21.43 12.33 -2.39
CA GLN A 50 -22.26 13.50 -2.63
C GLN A 50 -23.73 13.15 -2.97
N ILE A 51 -24.03 11.88 -3.25
CA ILE A 51 -25.39 11.45 -3.54
C ILE A 51 -26.17 11.38 -2.21
N ASP A 52 -27.29 12.09 -2.12
CA ASP A 52 -28.09 12.18 -0.89
C ASP A 52 -28.51 10.81 -0.36
N GLY A 53 -28.90 9.88 -1.25
CA GLY A 53 -29.27 8.52 -0.85
C GLY A 53 -28.12 7.72 -0.22
N VAL A 54 -26.88 7.98 -0.61
CA VAL A 54 -25.68 7.35 -0.02
C VAL A 54 -25.29 8.04 1.28
N SER A 55 -25.35 9.37 1.32
CA SER A 55 -24.94 10.17 2.48
C SER A 55 -25.89 10.00 3.68
N ASN A 56 -27.18 9.81 3.40
CA ASN A 56 -28.22 9.61 4.41
C ASN A 56 -28.29 8.17 4.91
N ASP A 57 -27.80 7.20 4.14
CA ASP A 57 -27.70 5.82 4.59
C ASP A 57 -26.43 5.61 5.45
N PRO A 58 -26.57 5.32 6.75
CA PRO A 58 -25.43 5.11 7.64
C PRO A 58 -24.51 3.93 7.23
N VAL A 59 -25.03 2.89 6.58
CA VAL A 59 -24.23 1.71 6.19
C VAL A 59 -23.43 1.99 4.92
N ALA A 60 -24.07 2.53 3.88
CA ALA A 60 -23.38 2.94 2.66
C ALA A 60 -22.33 4.01 2.96
N ARG A 61 -22.69 5.07 3.69
CA ARG A 61 -21.77 6.13 4.09
C ARG A 61 -20.56 5.61 4.85
N SER A 62 -20.76 4.75 5.86
CA SER A 62 -19.65 4.23 6.66
C SER A 62 -18.71 3.34 5.84
N SER A 63 -19.26 2.53 4.93
CA SER A 63 -18.49 1.68 4.02
C SER A 63 -17.67 2.50 3.03
N ALA A 64 -18.26 3.56 2.46
CA ALA A 64 -17.55 4.51 1.60
C ALA A 64 -16.44 5.27 2.34
N LEU A 65 -16.67 5.70 3.59
CA LEU A 65 -15.63 6.34 4.41
C LEU A 65 -14.50 5.37 4.77
N ALA A 66 -14.81 4.13 5.12
CA ALA A 66 -13.81 3.09 5.36
C ALA A 66 -12.98 2.81 4.10
N SER A 67 -13.64 2.73 2.94
CA SER A 67 -12.98 2.60 1.64
C SER A 67 -12.05 3.78 1.35
N LEU A 68 -12.49 5.02 1.62
CA LEU A 68 -11.70 6.24 1.44
C LEU A 68 -10.42 6.19 2.30
N VAL A 69 -10.55 5.82 3.58
CA VAL A 69 -9.40 5.66 4.48
C VAL A 69 -8.42 4.62 3.94
N CYS A 70 -8.92 3.46 3.51
CA CYS A 70 -8.07 2.41 2.93
C CYS A 70 -7.35 2.87 1.67
N GLY A 71 -8.06 3.56 0.77
CA GLY A 71 -7.51 4.07 -0.48
C GLY A 71 -6.46 5.13 -0.24
N LEU A 72 -6.68 6.04 0.72
CA LEU A 72 -5.70 7.05 1.13
C LEU A 72 -4.44 6.40 1.72
N MET A 73 -4.59 5.41 2.60
CA MET A 73 -3.44 4.69 3.17
C MET A 73 -2.66 3.95 2.09
N GLY A 74 -3.34 3.22 1.20
CA GLY A 74 -2.72 2.53 0.07
C GLY A 74 -1.96 3.49 -0.86
N LEU A 75 -2.54 4.65 -1.16
CA LEU A 75 -1.91 5.70 -1.97
C LEU A 75 -0.67 6.29 -1.29
N LEU A 76 -0.75 6.59 0.02
CA LEU A 76 0.40 7.10 0.78
C LEU A 76 1.56 6.09 0.76
N TYR A 77 1.27 4.81 0.94
CA TYR A 77 2.28 3.75 0.90
C TYR A 77 2.90 3.63 -0.50
N GLY A 78 2.07 3.54 -1.53
CA GLY A 78 2.54 3.40 -2.91
C GLY A 78 3.37 4.61 -3.38
N CYS A 79 2.98 5.83 -3.01
CA CYS A 79 3.76 7.04 -3.29
C CYS A 79 5.12 7.02 -2.58
N MET A 80 5.14 6.71 -1.29
CA MET A 80 6.37 6.63 -0.52
C MET A 80 7.31 5.53 -1.05
N TYR A 81 6.76 4.38 -1.42
CA TYR A 81 7.53 3.27 -1.98
C TYR A 81 8.13 3.65 -3.33
N THR A 82 7.35 4.26 -4.22
CA THR A 82 7.83 4.72 -5.52
C THR A 82 9.02 5.69 -5.36
N ILE A 83 8.93 6.64 -4.43
CA ILE A 83 10.02 7.60 -4.16
C ILE A 83 11.25 6.89 -3.59
N ARG A 84 11.08 6.05 -2.56
CA ARG A 84 12.20 5.43 -1.85
C ARG A 84 12.88 4.33 -2.65
N PHE A 85 12.12 3.43 -3.27
CA PHE A 85 12.68 2.35 -4.10
C PHE A 85 13.22 2.85 -5.44
N GLY A 86 12.75 3.99 -5.95
CA GLY A 86 13.40 4.68 -7.08
C GLY A 86 14.88 4.98 -6.83
N THR A 87 15.27 5.20 -5.57
CA THR A 87 16.67 5.41 -5.17
C THR A 87 17.45 4.12 -4.90
N MET A 88 16.78 2.95 -4.82
CA MET A 88 17.38 1.64 -4.52
C MET A 88 17.76 0.81 -5.75
N ARG A 89 17.63 1.36 -6.96
CA ARG A 89 17.98 0.70 -8.23
C ARG A 89 19.46 0.30 -8.36
N LYS A 90 20.36 0.82 -7.51
CA LYS A 90 21.80 0.54 -7.60
C LYS A 90 22.10 -0.93 -7.21
N GLY A 91 22.73 -1.69 -8.12
CA GLY A 91 23.01 -3.12 -7.97
C GLY A 91 23.77 -3.56 -6.71
N TYR A 92 24.57 -2.69 -6.07
CA TYR A 92 25.24 -3.04 -4.80
C TYR A 92 24.25 -3.22 -3.64
N LYS A 93 23.06 -2.61 -3.70
CA LYS A 93 22.00 -2.81 -2.71
C LYS A 93 21.27 -4.14 -2.92
N ALA A 94 21.34 -4.73 -4.11
CA ALA A 94 20.70 -6.00 -4.47
C ALA A 94 21.21 -7.19 -3.65
N ILE A 95 22.54 -7.28 -3.45
CA ILE A 95 23.15 -8.37 -2.67
C ILE A 95 22.64 -8.34 -1.23
N GLN A 96 22.63 -7.15 -0.62
CA GLN A 96 22.18 -7.00 0.76
C GLN A 96 20.69 -7.26 0.90
N TRP A 97 19.88 -6.81 -0.05
CA TRP A 97 18.45 -7.10 -0.06
C TRP A 97 18.15 -8.58 -0.23
N ALA A 98 18.92 -9.29 -1.07
CA ALA A 98 18.79 -10.73 -1.25
C ALA A 98 19.16 -11.50 0.03
N GLU A 99 20.24 -11.10 0.71
CA GLU A 99 20.67 -11.71 1.98
C GLU A 99 19.66 -11.46 3.10
N GLU A 100 19.15 -10.23 3.23
CA GLU A 100 18.10 -9.89 4.20
C GLU A 100 16.76 -10.55 3.87
N ALA A 101 16.38 -10.67 2.59
CA ALA A 101 15.19 -11.43 2.18
C ALA A 101 15.29 -12.92 2.52
N GLN A 102 16.50 -13.48 2.49
CA GLN A 102 16.74 -14.88 2.86
C GLN A 102 16.67 -15.09 4.38
N GLN A 103 17.21 -14.16 5.17
CA GLN A 103 17.15 -14.21 6.64
C GLN A 103 15.74 -13.90 7.20
N THR A 104 15.00 -13.00 6.55
CA THR A 104 13.66 -12.57 6.98
C THR A 104 12.58 -13.65 6.82
N LYS A 105 12.86 -14.78 6.14
CA LYS A 105 11.98 -15.96 6.13
C LYS A 105 11.56 -16.45 7.53
N THR A 106 12.31 -16.09 8.58
CA THR A 106 12.04 -16.47 9.97
C THR A 106 11.00 -15.59 10.68
N GLN A 107 10.68 -14.40 10.17
CA GLN A 107 9.71 -13.47 10.78
C GLN A 107 8.38 -13.50 10.01
N ILE A 108 7.52 -14.48 10.33
CA ILE A 108 6.24 -14.76 9.65
C ILE A 108 5.32 -13.53 9.57
N PHE A 109 5.32 -12.67 10.59
CA PHE A 109 4.40 -11.52 10.68
C PHE A 109 4.87 -10.26 9.94
N TRP A 110 6.16 -10.17 9.55
CA TRP A 110 6.70 -9.00 8.84
C TRP A 110 7.79 -9.44 7.85
N ASN A 111 7.33 -10.01 6.73
CA ASN A 111 8.21 -10.41 5.63
C ASN A 111 8.35 -9.26 4.62
N VAL A 112 9.52 -9.17 3.98
CA VAL A 112 9.81 -8.26 2.87
C VAL A 112 8.71 -8.33 1.79
N TRP A 113 8.21 -9.52 1.50
CA TRP A 113 7.11 -9.74 0.55
C TRP A 113 5.79 -9.13 1.01
N VAL A 114 5.48 -9.23 2.30
CA VAL A 114 4.29 -8.61 2.89
C VAL A 114 4.40 -7.10 2.81
N PHE A 115 5.58 -6.56 3.15
CA PHE A 115 5.89 -5.14 3.05
C PHE A 115 5.69 -4.62 1.62
N LEU A 116 6.20 -5.32 0.60
CA LEU A 116 6.06 -4.94 -0.82
C LEU A 116 4.61 -4.98 -1.31
N ALA A 117 3.80 -5.91 -0.81
CA ALA A 117 2.40 -6.08 -1.19
C ALA A 117 1.43 -5.08 -0.53
N MET A 118 1.85 -4.38 0.54
CA MET A 118 0.97 -3.50 1.33
C MET A 118 0.15 -2.48 0.51
N PRO A 119 0.71 -1.73 -0.45
CA PRO A 119 -0.08 -0.76 -1.23
C PRO A 119 -1.22 -1.42 -2.00
N ALA A 120 -0.99 -2.61 -2.55
CA ALA A 120 -2.00 -3.36 -3.30
C ALA A 120 -3.07 -3.94 -2.37
N VAL A 121 -2.68 -4.49 -1.21
CA VAL A 121 -3.62 -5.05 -0.23
C VAL A 121 -4.58 -3.97 0.28
N TRP A 122 -4.06 -2.79 0.64
CA TRP A 122 -4.89 -1.68 1.09
C TRP A 122 -5.81 -1.14 0.00
N LEU A 123 -5.35 -1.12 -1.26
CA LEU A 123 -6.21 -0.77 -2.39
C LEU A 123 -7.32 -1.80 -2.62
N CYS A 124 -7.02 -3.10 -2.56
CA CYS A 124 -8.01 -4.16 -2.70
C CYS A 124 -9.12 -4.04 -1.65
N TRP A 125 -8.77 -3.79 -0.39
CA TRP A 125 -9.76 -3.53 0.67
C TRP A 125 -10.58 -2.27 0.40
N SER A 126 -9.96 -1.21 -0.12
CA SER A 126 -10.69 -0.01 -0.55
C SER A 126 -11.72 -0.34 -1.63
N ILE A 127 -11.34 -1.08 -2.67
CA ILE A 127 -12.24 -1.49 -3.76
C ILE A 127 -13.42 -2.32 -3.21
N ILE A 128 -13.13 -3.34 -2.39
CA ILE A 128 -14.17 -4.21 -1.82
C ILE A 128 -15.19 -3.39 -1.02
N LEU A 129 -14.71 -2.53 -0.11
CA LEU A 129 -15.56 -1.67 0.71
C LEU A 129 -16.36 -0.66 -0.12
N PHE A 130 -15.78 -0.15 -1.21
CA PHE A 130 -16.49 0.76 -2.12
C PHE A 130 -17.61 0.02 -2.86
N VAL A 131 -17.33 -1.17 -3.39
CA VAL A 131 -18.34 -2.03 -4.03
C VAL A 131 -19.46 -2.35 -3.03
N THR A 132 -19.12 -2.66 -1.77
CA THR A 132 -20.13 -2.85 -0.72
C THR A 132 -21.00 -1.61 -0.55
N SER A 133 -20.42 -0.40 -0.52
CA SER A 133 -21.21 0.85 -0.47
C SER A 133 -22.17 1.00 -1.64
N ILE A 134 -21.72 0.68 -2.86
CA ILE A 134 -22.57 0.74 -4.06
C ILE A 134 -23.70 -0.29 -3.96
N LEU A 135 -23.40 -1.53 -3.56
CA LEU A 135 -24.40 -2.59 -3.44
C LEU A 135 -25.47 -2.23 -2.40
N VAL A 136 -25.06 -1.69 -1.25
CA VAL A 136 -26.01 -1.23 -0.23
C VAL A 136 -26.93 -0.13 -0.80
N TYR A 137 -26.37 0.86 -1.50
CA TYR A 137 -27.16 1.91 -2.14
C TYR A 137 -28.12 1.37 -3.20
N VAL A 138 -27.67 0.48 -4.08
CA VAL A 138 -28.49 -0.14 -5.13
C VAL A 138 -29.64 -0.94 -4.53
N TRP A 139 -29.39 -1.70 -3.46
CA TRP A 139 -30.42 -2.49 -2.77
C TRP A 139 -31.45 -1.62 -2.04
N GLN A 140 -31.07 -0.41 -1.61
CA GLN A 140 -32.02 0.54 -1.03
C GLN A 140 -32.80 1.34 -2.08
N THR A 141 -32.23 1.51 -3.27
CA THR A 141 -32.89 2.22 -4.39
C THR A 141 -34.04 1.37 -4.94
N GLY A 142 -35.28 1.68 -4.54
CA GLY A 142 -36.49 0.94 -4.92
C GLY A 142 -37.21 0.27 -3.74
N SER A 143 -36.58 0.29 -2.56
CA SER A 143 -37.26 -0.02 -1.31
C SER A 143 -38.01 1.24 -0.86
N ASP A 144 -39.33 1.25 -1.00
CA ASP A 144 -40.20 2.39 -0.66
C ASP A 144 -40.14 2.62 0.86
N HIS A 145 -39.21 3.47 1.33
CA HIS A 145 -38.93 3.66 2.74
C HIS A 145 -39.19 5.11 3.12
N GLY A 146 -40.45 5.39 3.46
CA GLY A 146 -40.86 6.61 4.18
C GLY A 146 -40.21 6.78 5.57
N HIS A 147 -39.34 5.85 5.98
CA HIS A 147 -38.53 5.95 7.18
C HIS A 147 -37.06 5.79 6.82
N VAL A 148 -36.33 6.91 6.81
CA VAL A 148 -34.87 6.93 6.88
C VAL A 148 -34.45 6.03 8.06
N LEU A 149 -33.65 5.00 7.80
CA LEU A 149 -33.23 4.04 8.81
C LEU A 149 -32.31 4.76 9.82
N GLN A 150 -32.92 5.37 10.85
CA GLN A 150 -32.18 6.01 11.93
C GLN A 150 -31.54 4.93 12.77
N LEU A 151 -30.25 4.69 12.55
CA LEU A 151 -29.48 3.75 13.36
C LEU A 151 -29.51 4.22 14.82
N SER A 152 -29.94 3.33 15.72
CA SER A 152 -29.87 3.55 17.16
C SER A 152 -28.45 3.99 17.56
N PRO A 153 -28.27 4.93 18.51
CA PRO A 153 -26.96 5.48 18.87
C PRO A 153 -25.90 4.41 19.20
N THR A 154 -26.32 3.29 19.80
CA THR A 154 -25.46 2.13 20.08
C THR A 154 -25.04 1.37 18.83
N MET A 155 -25.91 1.28 17.82
CA MET A 155 -25.61 0.63 16.54
C MET A 155 -24.71 1.51 15.66
N ALA A 156 -24.82 2.83 15.79
CA ALA A 156 -23.96 3.79 15.08
C ALA A 156 -22.52 3.84 15.61
N LEU A 157 -22.27 3.38 16.85
CA LEU A 157 -20.92 3.30 17.42
C LEU A 157 -20.05 2.27 16.70
N GLY A 158 -20.62 1.13 16.28
CA GLY A 158 -19.88 0.04 15.62
C GLY A 158 -19.12 0.52 14.37
N PRO A 159 -19.79 1.11 13.37
CA PRO A 159 -19.13 1.63 12.17
C PRO A 159 -18.10 2.71 12.47
N ARG A 160 -18.36 3.60 13.44
CA ARG A 160 -17.42 4.66 13.85
C ARG A 160 -16.15 4.07 14.43
N VAL A 161 -16.27 3.13 15.37
CA VAL A 161 -15.14 2.41 15.96
C VAL A 161 -14.37 1.65 14.89
N ALA A 162 -15.06 0.98 13.98
CA ALA A 162 -14.44 0.25 12.87
C ALA A 162 -13.61 1.17 11.96
N VAL A 163 -14.16 2.30 11.51
CA VAL A 163 -13.45 3.27 10.66
C VAL A 163 -12.24 3.85 11.40
N THR A 164 -12.39 4.23 12.66
CA THR A 164 -11.27 4.77 13.46
C THR A 164 -10.20 3.71 13.74
N GLY A 165 -10.60 2.47 13.98
CA GLY A 165 -9.69 1.34 14.18
C GLY A 165 -8.92 1.02 12.91
N LEU A 166 -9.59 1.05 11.76
CA LEU A 166 -8.96 0.86 10.44
C LEU A 166 -7.96 1.96 10.13
N PHE A 167 -8.29 3.22 10.44
CA PHE A 167 -7.35 4.34 10.35
C PHE A 167 -6.15 4.15 11.28
N GLY A 168 -6.37 3.80 12.55
CA GLY A 168 -5.32 3.55 13.53
C GLY A 168 -4.39 2.40 13.11
N LEU A 169 -4.96 1.32 12.58
CA LEU A 169 -4.22 0.19 12.02
C LEU A 169 -3.37 0.63 10.81
N GLY A 170 -3.95 1.44 9.91
CA GLY A 170 -3.21 2.06 8.81
C GLY A 170 -2.03 2.87 9.32
N MET A 171 -2.25 3.78 10.26
CA MET A 171 -1.17 4.59 10.85
C MET A 171 -0.08 3.74 11.52
N LEU A 172 -0.45 2.68 12.23
CA LEU A 172 0.52 1.73 12.81
C LEU A 172 1.39 1.11 11.72
N TYR A 173 0.80 0.58 10.66
CA TYR A 173 1.55 0.02 9.54
C TYR A 173 2.41 1.07 8.83
N PHE A 174 1.91 2.29 8.66
CA PHE A 174 2.68 3.39 8.08
C PHE A 174 3.94 3.69 8.89
N ILE A 175 3.82 3.74 10.21
CA ILE A 175 4.94 3.97 11.13
C ILE A 175 5.94 2.82 11.01
N LEU A 176 5.48 1.56 11.05
CA LEU A 176 6.34 0.38 10.88
C LEU A 176 7.07 0.40 9.54
N ILE A 177 6.38 0.79 8.47
CA ILE A 177 6.94 0.95 7.14
C ILE A 177 8.04 2.01 7.12
N ILE A 178 7.81 3.19 7.71
CA ILE A 178 8.81 4.27 7.78
C ILE A 178 10.05 3.79 8.55
N PHE A 179 9.86 3.13 9.70
CA PHE A 179 10.97 2.59 10.48
C PHE A 179 11.76 1.56 9.68
N THR A 180 11.06 0.66 8.97
CA THR A 180 11.67 -0.35 8.11
C THR A 180 12.49 0.31 7.00
N LEU A 181 11.90 1.27 6.27
CA LEU A 181 12.57 2.00 5.20
C LEU A 181 13.77 2.82 5.68
N ARG A 182 13.69 3.43 6.88
CA ARG A 182 14.83 4.13 7.50
C ARG A 182 15.95 3.17 7.84
N ARG A 183 15.64 2.03 8.46
CA ARG A 183 16.62 0.99 8.77
C ARG A 183 17.32 0.48 7.51
N TYR A 184 16.58 0.21 6.43
CA TYR A 184 17.18 -0.17 5.14
C TYR A 184 18.06 0.93 4.55
N GLY A 185 17.67 2.20 4.71
CA GLY A 185 18.46 3.36 4.26
C GLY A 185 19.76 3.55 5.04
N ASP A 186 19.68 3.57 6.36
CA ASP A 186 20.80 3.86 7.26
C ASP A 186 21.89 2.79 7.19
N ILE A 187 21.50 1.50 7.14
CA ILE A 187 22.46 0.39 7.00
C ILE A 187 23.15 0.44 5.64
N ALA A 188 22.44 0.81 4.57
CA ALA A 188 23.00 0.92 3.23
C ALA A 188 24.01 2.07 3.12
N ASP A 189 23.81 3.16 3.86
CA ASP A 189 24.69 4.33 3.85
C ASP A 189 25.93 4.12 4.76
N GLU A 190 25.80 3.45 5.91
CA GLU A 190 26.93 3.13 6.78
C GLU A 190 27.95 2.18 6.13
N LYS A 191 27.48 1.15 5.41
CA LYS A 191 28.37 0.19 4.74
C LYS A 191 29.10 0.80 3.54
N TRP A 192 28.49 1.78 2.87
CA TRP A 192 29.15 2.54 1.80
C TRP A 192 30.28 3.43 2.34
N LYS A 193 30.12 4.00 3.54
CA LYS A 193 31.18 4.81 4.17
C LYS A 193 32.37 3.99 4.68
N LYS A 194 32.19 2.68 4.90
CA LYS A 194 33.23 1.78 5.45
C LYS A 194 34.00 0.99 4.38
N ARG A 195 33.63 1.09 3.10
CA ARG A 195 34.36 0.51 1.96
C ARG A 195 35.02 1.61 1.15
#